data_AF-A0A963ZZB0-F1
#
_entry.id   AF-A0A963ZZB0-F1
#
_cell.length_a   1.000
_cell.length_b   1.000
_cell.length_c   1.000
_cell.angle_alpha   90.00
_cell.angle_beta   90.00
_cell.angle_gamma   90.00
#
_symmetry.space_group_name_H-M   'P 1'
#
loop_
_entity.id
_entity.type
_entity.pdbx_description
1 polymer ?
#
loop_
_entity_poly.entity_id
_entity_poly.type
_entity_poly.pdbx_seq_one_letter_code
_entity_poly.pdbx_strand_id
1 'polypeptide(L)'
;MADGGGCPPSPLWGYGGRGMLPDFALGLWRTEEAGDPMPDRPIEQSNQSNQSNQSNQLIESIEQLTRLMGDFVVRQKNGMPAYQIASLTDDLLWGINFIVRGADLLESTAAQLYLAHCLGEQAFFQTAFLHHPLVKDEQGEKLSKSKGAGALKTWRENGLTPAKLVQQAAGWLGLDGAGIETANDLLKVIKGQNPDNQ
;
A
#
# COMPACT_ATOMS: atom_id res chain seq x y z
N MET A 1 17.24 -14.64 60.70
CA MET A 1 18.26 -14.00 59.84
C MET A 1 17.87 -14.39 58.42
N ALA A 2 17.03 -13.66 57.68
CA ALA A 2 17.14 -12.26 57.23
C ALA A 2 18.54 -12.06 56.60
N ASP A 3 18.72 -11.78 55.31
CA ASP A 3 18.05 -10.79 54.43
C ASP A 3 17.84 -11.36 53.00
N GLY A 4 16.95 -10.88 52.11
CA GLY A 4 16.27 -9.58 52.03
C GLY A 4 16.70 -8.84 50.76
N GLY A 5 15.78 -8.72 49.78
CA GLY A 5 15.90 -7.89 48.57
C GLY A 5 15.99 -8.73 47.29
N GLY A 6 15.04 -8.78 46.38
CA GLY A 6 13.94 -7.86 46.08
C GLY A 6 13.89 -7.74 44.55
N CYS A 7 13.31 -8.73 43.88
CA CYS A 7 13.09 -8.69 42.43
C CYS A 7 11.87 -7.80 42.17
N PRO A 8 11.99 -6.65 41.49
CA PRO A 8 10.83 -5.81 41.19
C PRO A 8 9.91 -6.50 40.16
N PRO A 9 8.60 -6.24 40.22
CA PRO A 9 7.62 -6.88 39.34
C PRO A 9 7.69 -6.36 37.91
N SER A 10 7.22 -7.20 37.00
CA SER A 10 6.97 -6.98 35.59
C SER A 10 6.23 -5.66 35.29
N PRO A 11 6.52 -5.00 34.16
CA PRO A 11 5.61 -4.00 33.61
C PRO A 11 4.38 -4.72 33.03
N LEU A 12 3.27 -4.57 33.74
CA LEU A 12 1.92 -4.69 33.22
C LEU A 12 1.75 -3.70 32.06
N TRP A 13 1.65 -4.17 30.82
CA TRP A 13 1.11 -3.35 29.74
C TRP A 13 -0.42 -3.36 29.85
N GLY A 14 -0.92 -2.49 30.71
CA GLY A 14 -2.33 -2.12 30.77
C GLY A 14 -2.73 -1.40 29.48
N TYR A 15 -3.76 -1.93 28.83
CA TYR A 15 -4.58 -1.21 27.87
C TYR A 15 -5.23 -0.01 28.55
N GLY A 16 -5.03 1.19 28.01
CA GLY A 16 -5.78 2.38 28.44
C GLY A 16 -4.97 3.67 28.36
N GLY A 17 -4.86 4.24 27.16
CA GLY A 17 -4.30 5.56 26.99
C GLY A 17 -4.19 5.90 25.51
N ARG A 18 -4.93 6.92 25.08
CA ARG A 18 -4.88 7.52 23.74
C ARG A 18 -3.43 7.80 23.34
N GLY A 19 -2.84 6.91 22.57
CA GLY A 19 -1.52 7.04 21.96
C GLY A 19 -1.69 7.43 20.51
N MET A 20 -1.46 8.71 20.24
CA MET A 20 -1.29 9.31 18.93
C MET A 20 -0.26 8.48 18.15
N LEU A 21 -0.69 7.82 17.07
CA LEU A 21 0.22 7.20 16.11
C LEU A 21 1.16 8.29 15.57
N PRO A 22 2.46 8.01 15.35
CA PRO A 22 3.31 8.99 14.70
C PRO A 22 2.78 9.21 13.28
N ASP A 23 2.48 10.47 12.99
CA ASP A 23 2.01 10.96 11.71
C ASP A 23 3.17 10.83 10.69
N PHE A 24 3.29 9.66 10.08
CA PHE A 24 4.18 9.43 8.93
C PHE A 24 3.50 9.82 7.61
N ALA A 25 2.56 10.78 7.68
CA ALA A 25 2.09 11.53 6.54
C ALA A 25 3.02 12.74 6.32
N LEU A 26 4.13 12.53 5.63
CA LEU A 26 4.92 13.64 5.08
C LEU A 26 5.09 13.47 3.57
N GLY A 27 4.15 14.07 2.82
CA GLY A 27 4.56 15.12 1.88
C GLY A 27 4.57 14.84 0.37
N LEU A 28 4.17 13.66 -0.13
CA LEU A 28 4.14 13.38 -1.58
C LEU A 28 2.73 13.02 -2.11
N TRP A 29 1.70 13.66 -1.57
CA TRP A 29 0.31 13.49 -2.00
C TRP A 29 -0.13 14.70 -2.83
N ARG A 30 -0.18 14.56 -4.16
CA ARG A 30 -0.81 15.55 -5.04
C ARG A 30 -2.32 15.31 -5.04
N THR A 31 -3.08 16.13 -4.34
CA THR A 31 -4.48 16.37 -4.70
C THR A 31 -4.49 17.49 -5.73
N GLU A 32 -4.51 17.15 -7.01
CA GLU A 32 -5.03 18.07 -8.01
C GLU A 32 -6.24 17.42 -8.66
N GLU A 33 -7.35 18.12 -8.52
CA GLU A 33 -8.66 17.74 -8.99
C GLU A 33 -8.63 17.46 -10.49
N ALA A 34 -9.25 16.35 -10.87
CA ALA A 34 -9.53 16.06 -12.26
C ALA A 34 -10.56 17.07 -12.78
N GLY A 35 -10.13 17.98 -13.64
CA GLY A 35 -11.02 18.76 -14.50
C GLY A 35 -10.65 20.23 -14.63
N ASP A 36 -9.74 20.55 -15.56
CA ASP A 36 -9.90 21.64 -16.55
C ASP A 36 -8.64 21.74 -17.44
N PRO A 37 -8.75 22.02 -18.75
CA PRO A 37 -7.59 22.20 -19.62
C PRO A 37 -6.82 23.49 -19.26
N MET A 38 -5.49 23.40 -19.27
CA MET A 38 -4.57 24.50 -18.94
C MET A 38 -4.80 25.76 -19.79
N PRO A 39 -4.85 26.97 -19.19
CA PRO A 39 -4.54 28.19 -19.93
C PRO A 39 -3.02 28.35 -20.06
N ASP A 40 -2.57 28.79 -21.24
CA ASP A 40 -1.16 29.13 -21.52
C ASP A 40 -0.61 30.07 -20.45
N ARG A 41 0.34 29.59 -19.63
CA ARG A 41 1.10 30.41 -18.67
C ARG A 41 2.53 30.62 -19.17
N PRO A 42 3.11 31.82 -18.99
CA PRO A 42 4.52 32.05 -19.31
C PRO A 42 5.42 31.25 -18.36
N ILE A 43 6.54 30.74 -18.90
CA ILE A 43 7.53 29.96 -18.16
C ILE A 43 8.25 30.88 -17.16
N GLU A 44 7.85 30.85 -15.89
CA GLU A 44 8.60 31.45 -14.78
C GLU A 44 9.83 30.59 -14.46
N GLN A 45 11.02 31.19 -14.55
CA GLN A 45 12.33 30.57 -14.37
C GLN A 45 12.72 30.34 -12.88
N SER A 46 11.76 30.14 -11.97
CA SER A 46 12.01 30.06 -10.52
C SER A 46 12.03 28.64 -9.92
N ASN A 47 11.94 27.58 -10.72
CA ASN A 47 11.65 26.23 -10.21
C ASN A 47 12.84 25.25 -10.11
N GLN A 48 14.06 25.61 -10.54
CA GLN A 48 15.20 24.67 -10.48
C GLN A 48 15.66 24.38 -9.04
N SER A 49 15.66 25.39 -8.15
CA SER A 49 16.10 25.21 -6.76
C SER A 49 15.11 24.42 -5.91
N ASN A 50 13.80 24.56 -6.16
CA ASN A 50 12.78 23.80 -5.44
C ASN A 50 12.73 22.34 -5.90
N GLN A 51 12.87 22.09 -7.21
CA GLN A 51 12.95 20.73 -7.74
C GLN A 51 14.21 20.01 -7.26
N SER A 52 15.38 20.68 -7.27
CA SER A 52 16.62 20.07 -6.75
C SER A 52 16.52 19.72 -5.27
N ASN A 53 15.87 20.56 -4.45
CA ASN A 53 15.71 20.30 -3.03
C ASN A 53 14.78 19.12 -2.76
N GLN A 54 13.67 19.00 -3.50
CA GLN A 54 12.75 17.86 -3.38
C GLN A 54 13.41 16.55 -3.83
N SER A 55 14.12 16.57 -4.96
CA SER A 55 14.87 15.41 -5.44
C SER A 55 15.92 14.96 -4.44
N ASN A 56 16.67 15.89 -3.83
CA ASN A 56 17.68 15.54 -2.82
C ASN A 56 17.07 14.92 -1.56
N GLN A 57 15.92 15.44 -1.07
CA GLN A 57 15.21 14.86 0.08
C GLN A 57 14.68 13.45 -0.18
N LEU A 58 14.16 13.21 -1.40
CA LEU A 58 13.73 11.88 -1.86
C LEU A 58 14.90 10.90 -1.84
N ILE A 59 16.06 11.30 -2.36
CA ILE A 59 17.28 10.47 -2.42
C ILE A 59 17.75 10.12 -1.00
N GLU A 60 17.85 11.10 -0.10
CA GLU A 60 18.24 10.85 1.29
C GLU A 60 17.29 9.87 2.00
N SER A 61 15.98 10.01 1.76
CA SER A 61 14.96 9.12 2.31
C SER A 61 15.09 7.71 1.76
N ILE A 62 15.35 7.56 0.46
CA ILE A 62 15.57 6.28 -0.21
C ILE A 62 16.81 5.57 0.36
N GLU A 63 17.93 6.27 0.51
CA GLU A 63 19.15 5.70 1.11
C GLU A 63 18.96 5.27 2.58
N GLN A 64 18.18 6.03 3.35
CA GLN A 64 17.82 5.66 4.72
C GLN A 64 16.94 4.41 4.75
N LEU A 65 15.94 4.32 3.87
CA LEU A 65 15.07 3.15 3.75
C LEU A 65 15.88 1.89 3.40
N THR A 66 16.84 1.99 2.48
CA THR A 66 17.69 0.84 2.12
C THR A 66 18.56 0.38 3.30
N ARG A 67 19.10 1.31 4.09
CA ARG A 67 19.84 0.96 5.32
C ARG A 67 18.97 0.23 6.34
N LEU A 68 17.69 0.58 6.44
CA LEU A 68 16.75 -0.07 7.37
C LEU A 68 16.30 -1.46 6.88
N MET A 69 16.20 -1.65 5.57
CA MET A 69 15.73 -2.90 4.96
C MET A 69 16.81 -3.97 4.79
N GLY A 70 18.08 -3.55 4.66
CA GLY A 70 19.19 -4.44 4.34
C GLY A 70 19.22 -4.91 2.88
N ASP A 71 20.12 -5.85 2.59
CA ASP A 71 20.34 -6.34 1.23
C ASP A 71 19.17 -7.20 0.74
N PHE A 72 18.73 -6.95 -0.49
CA PHE A 72 17.71 -7.76 -1.15
C PHE A 72 18.23 -8.38 -2.45
N VAL A 73 17.65 -9.51 -2.83
CA VAL A 73 18.06 -10.25 -4.02
C VAL A 73 17.55 -9.54 -5.27
N VAL A 74 18.46 -9.18 -6.19
CA VAL A 74 18.12 -8.64 -7.52
C VAL A 74 18.19 -9.69 -8.63
N ARG A 75 19.00 -10.73 -8.45
CA ARG A 75 19.14 -11.85 -9.38
C ARG A 75 19.17 -13.17 -8.63
N GLN A 76 18.37 -14.11 -9.08
CA GLN A 76 18.27 -15.44 -8.49
C GLN A 76 19.48 -16.31 -8.89
N LYS A 77 19.71 -17.39 -8.13
CA LYS A 77 20.82 -18.35 -8.40
C LYS A 77 20.73 -19.02 -9.77
N ASN A 78 19.52 -19.20 -10.29
CA ASN A 78 19.26 -19.74 -11.63
C ASN A 78 19.46 -18.71 -12.76
N GLY A 79 19.89 -17.49 -12.43
CA GLY A 79 20.16 -16.42 -13.38
C GLY A 79 18.95 -15.55 -13.73
N MET A 80 17.74 -15.89 -13.27
CA MET A 80 16.52 -15.12 -13.51
C MET A 80 16.47 -13.83 -12.68
N PRO A 81 15.79 -12.77 -13.15
CA PRO A 81 15.53 -11.60 -12.33
C PRO A 81 14.75 -11.97 -11.06
N ALA A 82 15.10 -11.33 -9.95
CA ALA A 82 14.31 -11.44 -8.74
C ALA A 82 13.07 -10.57 -8.81
N TYR A 83 12.13 -10.77 -7.87
CA TYR A 83 10.85 -10.07 -7.86
C TYR A 83 10.98 -8.54 -7.93
N GLN A 84 11.91 -7.95 -7.17
CA GLN A 84 12.02 -6.49 -7.06
C GLN A 84 12.36 -5.84 -8.41
N ILE A 85 13.34 -6.38 -9.13
CA ILE A 85 13.72 -5.85 -10.45
C ILE A 85 12.71 -6.25 -11.54
N ALA A 86 12.17 -7.46 -11.50
CA ALA A 86 11.18 -7.91 -12.49
C ALA A 86 9.92 -7.04 -12.45
N SER A 87 9.34 -6.85 -11.26
CA SER A 87 8.13 -6.02 -11.08
C SER A 87 8.38 -4.57 -11.47
N LEU A 88 9.51 -3.97 -11.06
CA LEU A 88 9.86 -2.60 -11.43
C LEU A 88 9.95 -2.43 -12.96
N THR A 89 10.67 -3.33 -13.63
CA THR A 89 10.85 -3.26 -15.08
C THR A 89 9.53 -3.44 -15.82
N ASP A 90 8.66 -4.35 -15.37
CA ASP A 90 7.34 -4.55 -15.96
C ASP A 90 6.46 -3.30 -15.78
N ASP A 91 6.42 -2.71 -14.58
CA ASP A 91 5.64 -1.50 -14.31
C ASP A 91 6.10 -0.32 -15.19
N LEU A 92 7.42 -0.18 -15.39
CA LEU A 92 8.00 0.82 -16.28
C LEU A 92 7.67 0.54 -17.76
N LEU A 93 7.81 -0.71 -18.19
CA LEU A 93 7.57 -1.12 -19.58
C LEU A 93 6.13 -0.85 -20.01
N TRP A 94 5.17 -1.08 -19.11
CA TRP A 94 3.74 -0.88 -19.38
C TRP A 94 3.23 0.51 -19.01
N GLY A 95 4.09 1.40 -18.50
CA GLY A 95 3.72 2.77 -18.12
C GLY A 95 2.72 2.84 -16.96
N ILE A 96 2.85 1.93 -15.98
CA ILE A 96 1.96 1.88 -14.82
C ILE A 96 2.18 3.11 -13.94
N ASN A 97 1.13 3.91 -13.78
CA ASN A 97 1.15 5.16 -13.02
C ASN A 97 0.40 5.09 -11.68
N PHE A 98 -0.35 4.03 -11.43
CA PHE A 98 -1.07 3.83 -10.16
C PHE A 98 -1.05 2.35 -9.75
N ILE A 99 -0.43 2.06 -8.61
CA ILE A 99 -0.24 0.71 -8.08
C ILE A 99 -1.05 0.56 -6.80
N VAL A 100 -2.04 -0.34 -6.83
CA VAL A 100 -2.85 -0.72 -5.66
C VAL A 100 -2.45 -2.12 -5.21
N ARG A 101 -1.96 -2.26 -3.98
CA ARG A 101 -1.49 -3.55 -3.44
C ARG A 101 -1.63 -3.64 -1.92
N GLY A 102 -1.38 -4.81 -1.35
CA GLY A 102 -1.45 -5.01 0.10
C GLY A 102 -0.31 -4.33 0.86
N ALA A 103 -0.56 -3.92 2.10
CA ALA A 103 0.42 -3.29 2.97
C ALA A 103 1.63 -4.17 3.32
N ASP A 104 1.56 -5.49 3.10
CA ASP A 104 2.73 -6.38 3.20
C ASP A 104 3.79 -6.13 2.12
N LEU A 105 3.47 -5.39 1.06
CA LEU A 105 4.41 -5.01 0.00
C LEU A 105 4.99 -3.59 0.18
N LEU A 106 4.86 -2.98 1.36
CA LEU A 106 5.48 -1.69 1.66
C LEU A 106 7.00 -1.75 1.52
N GLU A 107 7.64 -2.75 2.10
CA GLU A 107 9.08 -2.97 1.96
C GLU A 107 9.49 -3.15 0.49
N SER A 108 8.73 -3.93 -0.28
CA SER A 108 9.01 -4.09 -1.72
C SER A 108 8.93 -2.75 -2.47
N THR A 109 8.04 -1.84 -2.05
CA THR A 109 7.94 -0.49 -2.63
C THR A 109 9.23 0.30 -2.43
N ALA A 110 9.76 0.28 -1.21
CA ALA A 110 11.00 0.97 -0.89
C ALA A 110 12.20 0.37 -1.66
N ALA A 111 12.29 -0.97 -1.78
CA ALA A 111 13.31 -1.62 -2.60
C ALA A 111 13.21 -1.23 -4.09
N GLN A 112 12.00 -1.17 -4.64
CA GLN A 112 11.75 -0.80 -6.03
C GLN A 112 12.08 0.68 -6.29
N LEU A 113 11.74 1.58 -5.37
CA LEU A 113 12.11 3.00 -5.45
C LEU A 113 13.63 3.18 -5.40
N TYR A 114 14.33 2.42 -4.54
CA TYR A 114 15.78 2.40 -4.51
C TYR A 114 16.38 1.90 -5.83
N LEU A 115 15.88 0.80 -6.37
CA LEU A 115 16.33 0.28 -7.67
C LEU A 115 16.09 1.31 -8.79
N ALA A 116 14.91 1.93 -8.82
CA ALA A 116 14.59 2.97 -9.80
C ALA A 116 15.57 4.16 -9.69
N HIS A 117 15.95 4.55 -8.47
CA HIS A 117 16.97 5.57 -8.25
C HIS A 117 18.31 5.16 -8.86
N CYS A 118 18.80 3.96 -8.54
CA CYS A 118 20.07 3.45 -9.05
C CYS A 118 20.10 3.31 -10.58
N LEU A 119 18.95 2.99 -11.19
CA LEU A 119 18.81 2.81 -12.64
C LEU A 119 18.52 4.14 -13.37
N GLY A 120 18.29 5.23 -12.64
CA GLY A 120 17.94 6.54 -13.23
C GLY A 120 16.52 6.61 -13.78
N GLU A 121 15.64 5.69 -13.38
CA GLU A 121 14.27 5.55 -13.88
C GLU A 121 13.32 6.55 -13.21
N GLN A 122 13.38 7.80 -13.65
CA GLN A 122 12.63 8.91 -13.04
C GLN A 122 11.11 8.73 -13.13
N ALA A 123 10.62 8.02 -14.15
CA ALA A 123 9.20 7.77 -14.35
C ALA A 123 8.56 7.01 -13.18
N PHE A 124 9.30 6.10 -12.54
CA PHE A 124 8.77 5.30 -11.43
C PHE A 124 8.47 6.14 -10.19
N PHE A 125 9.18 7.25 -9.97
CA PHE A 125 8.90 8.17 -8.87
C PHE A 125 7.60 8.95 -9.05
N GLN A 126 7.03 8.94 -10.25
CA GLN A 126 5.74 9.56 -10.55
C GLN A 126 4.57 8.59 -10.35
N THR A 127 4.84 7.30 -10.11
CA THR A 127 3.82 6.28 -9.84
C THR A 127 3.21 6.52 -8.46
N ALA A 128 1.89 6.61 -8.40
CA ALA A 128 1.16 6.69 -7.14
C ALA A 128 0.92 5.30 -6.54
N PHE A 129 1.08 5.17 -5.23
CA PHE A 129 0.90 3.90 -4.51
C PHE A 129 -0.24 3.98 -3.52
N LEU A 130 -1.10 2.95 -3.52
CA LEU A 130 -2.11 2.73 -2.49
C LEU A 130 -1.90 1.35 -1.87
N HIS A 131 -1.48 1.35 -0.60
CA HIS A 131 -1.30 0.13 0.19
C HIS A 131 -2.51 -0.12 1.07
N HIS A 132 -3.36 -1.08 0.69
CA HIS A 132 -4.55 -1.40 1.47
C HIS A 132 -4.21 -2.34 2.64
N PRO A 133 -4.93 -2.26 3.78
CA PRO A 133 -4.78 -3.21 4.88
C PRO A 133 -4.98 -4.65 4.41
N LEU A 134 -4.31 -5.56 5.10
CA LEU A 134 -4.48 -6.99 4.84
C LEU A 134 -5.87 -7.43 5.28
N VAL A 135 -6.51 -8.20 4.41
CA VAL A 135 -7.80 -8.79 4.72
C VAL A 135 -7.64 -9.83 5.82
N LYS A 136 -8.47 -9.70 6.85
CA LYS A 136 -8.51 -10.60 8.00
C LYS A 136 -9.79 -11.44 7.94
N ASP A 137 -9.73 -12.63 8.53
CA ASP A 137 -10.93 -13.44 8.77
C ASP A 137 -11.76 -12.88 9.94
N GLU A 138 -12.89 -13.53 10.21
CA GLU A 138 -13.81 -13.19 11.31
C GLU A 138 -13.15 -13.31 12.69
N GLN A 139 -12.04 -14.04 12.79
CA GLN A 139 -11.25 -14.23 14.00
C GLN A 139 -10.08 -13.22 14.11
N GLY A 140 -9.93 -12.31 13.14
CA GLY A 140 -8.89 -11.28 13.11
C GLY A 140 -7.53 -11.76 12.60
N GLU A 141 -7.43 -13.01 12.14
CA GLU A 141 -6.21 -13.59 11.58
C GLU A 141 -6.05 -13.20 10.10
N LYS A 142 -4.81 -13.02 9.64
CA LYS A 142 -4.52 -12.74 8.22
C LYS A 142 -5.05 -13.90 7.37
N LEU A 143 -5.93 -13.61 6.40
CA LEU A 143 -6.30 -14.61 5.38
C LEU A 143 -5.03 -14.97 4.60
N SER A 144 -4.47 -16.15 4.88
CA SER A 144 -3.27 -16.64 4.21
C SER A 144 -3.60 -17.92 3.44
N LYS A 145 -3.09 -18.00 2.21
CA LYS A 145 -3.19 -19.21 1.38
C LYS A 145 -2.65 -20.46 2.09
N SER A 146 -1.71 -20.30 3.03
CA SER A 146 -1.11 -21.38 3.80
C SER A 146 -1.97 -21.89 4.97
N LYS A 147 -2.87 -21.07 5.54
CA LYS A 147 -3.78 -21.48 6.63
C LYS A 147 -5.12 -22.03 6.13
N GLY A 148 -5.27 -22.27 4.83
CA GLY A 148 -6.52 -22.77 4.27
C GLY A 148 -7.63 -21.73 4.22
N ALA A 149 -7.30 -20.43 4.37
CA ALA A 149 -8.18 -19.32 3.99
C ALA A 149 -8.52 -19.52 2.51
N GLY A 150 -9.71 -20.08 2.28
CA GLY A 150 -10.07 -20.86 1.11
C GLY A 150 -9.72 -20.16 -0.19
N ALA A 151 -9.01 -20.87 -1.07
CA ALA A 151 -8.93 -20.45 -2.45
C ALA A 151 -10.37 -20.20 -2.97
N LEU A 152 -10.54 -19.26 -3.89
CA LEU A 152 -11.85 -18.98 -4.52
C LEU A 152 -12.56 -20.26 -5.00
N LYS A 153 -11.76 -21.29 -5.38
CA LYS A 153 -12.24 -22.63 -5.68
C LYS A 153 -12.96 -23.29 -4.51
N THR A 154 -12.34 -23.36 -3.34
CA THR A 154 -12.93 -23.94 -2.12
C THR A 154 -14.19 -23.20 -1.71
N TRP A 155 -14.19 -21.87 -1.79
CA TRP A 155 -15.39 -21.08 -1.49
C TRP A 155 -16.53 -21.37 -2.46
N ARG A 156 -16.23 -21.52 -3.76
CA ARG A 156 -17.22 -21.90 -4.77
C ARG A 156 -17.77 -23.31 -4.52
N GLU A 157 -16.92 -24.27 -4.19
CA GLU A 157 -17.31 -25.66 -3.87
C GLU A 157 -18.20 -25.73 -2.62
N ASN A 158 -17.95 -24.85 -1.64
CA ASN A 158 -18.77 -24.71 -0.44
C ASN A 158 -20.04 -23.85 -0.65
N GLY A 159 -20.35 -23.45 -1.88
CA GLY A 159 -21.58 -22.73 -2.22
C GLY A 159 -21.55 -21.21 -1.95
N LEU A 160 -20.37 -20.61 -1.77
CA LEU A 160 -20.26 -19.14 -1.71
C LEU A 160 -20.61 -18.55 -3.08
N THR A 161 -21.62 -17.68 -3.09
CA THR A 161 -22.04 -17.01 -4.31
C THR A 161 -21.16 -15.80 -4.61
N PRO A 162 -20.99 -15.40 -5.89
CA PRO A 162 -20.29 -14.17 -6.25
C PRO A 162 -20.84 -12.93 -5.53
N ALA A 163 -22.16 -12.83 -5.38
CA ALA A 163 -22.81 -11.74 -4.67
C ALA A 163 -22.31 -11.64 -3.22
N LYS A 164 -22.31 -12.75 -2.46
CA LYS A 164 -21.79 -12.78 -1.09
C LYS A 164 -20.31 -12.38 -1.01
N LEU A 165 -19.51 -12.78 -2.00
CA LEU A 165 -18.10 -12.40 -2.06
C LEU A 165 -17.92 -10.89 -2.28
N VAL A 166 -18.70 -10.28 -3.17
CA VAL A 166 -18.65 -8.83 -3.41
C VAL A 166 -19.17 -8.05 -2.20
N GLN A 167 -20.22 -8.52 -1.53
CA GLN A 167 -20.73 -7.94 -0.28
C GLN A 167 -19.67 -7.99 0.83
N GLN A 168 -18.96 -9.11 0.94
CA GLN A 168 -17.86 -9.23 1.89
C GLN A 168 -16.71 -8.28 1.56
N ALA A 169 -16.38 -8.11 0.27
CA ALA A 169 -15.39 -7.13 -0.17
C ALA A 169 -15.82 -5.69 0.13
N ALA A 170 -17.11 -5.37 -0.03
CA ALA A 170 -17.67 -4.07 0.38
C ALA A 170 -17.45 -3.82 1.88
N GLY A 171 -17.69 -4.84 2.71
CA GLY A 171 -17.42 -4.78 4.15
C GLY A 171 -15.95 -4.51 4.49
N TRP A 172 -14.99 -5.09 3.75
CA TRP A 172 -13.56 -4.78 3.94
C TRP A 172 -13.19 -3.35 3.56
N LEU A 173 -13.96 -2.72 2.69
CA LEU A 173 -13.84 -1.30 2.33
C LEU A 173 -14.60 -0.37 3.28
N GLY A 174 -15.26 -0.92 4.31
CA GLY A 174 -16.09 -0.15 5.25
C GLY A 174 -17.43 0.34 4.65
N LEU A 175 -17.89 -0.31 3.57
CA LEU A 175 -19.15 0.00 2.90
C LEU A 175 -20.25 -0.97 3.36
N ASP A 176 -21.50 -0.49 3.34
CA ASP A 176 -22.65 -1.39 3.51
C ASP A 176 -22.78 -2.30 2.28
N GLY A 177 -22.78 -3.61 2.51
CA GLY A 177 -22.94 -4.62 1.47
C GLY A 177 -24.39 -4.81 1.04
N ALA A 178 -25.37 -4.24 1.74
CA ALA A 178 -26.78 -4.38 1.41
C ALA A 178 -27.06 -3.87 -0.03
N GLY A 179 -27.73 -4.69 -0.84
CA GLY A 179 -28.06 -4.35 -2.24
C GLY A 179 -26.91 -4.45 -3.24
N ILE A 180 -25.69 -4.77 -2.80
CA ILE A 180 -24.56 -5.00 -3.71
C ILE A 180 -24.59 -6.46 -4.17
N GLU A 181 -25.03 -6.70 -5.41
CA GLU A 181 -25.06 -8.05 -5.99
C GLU A 181 -23.89 -8.31 -6.95
N THR A 182 -23.36 -7.25 -7.56
CA THR A 182 -22.29 -7.34 -8.56
C THR A 182 -21.13 -6.39 -8.25
N ALA A 183 -19.96 -6.68 -8.84
CA ALA A 183 -18.81 -5.77 -8.78
C ALA A 183 -19.12 -4.38 -9.38
N ASN A 184 -20.07 -4.30 -10.32
CA ASN A 184 -20.48 -3.05 -10.91
C ASN A 184 -21.33 -2.21 -9.93
N ASP A 185 -22.15 -2.85 -9.09
CA ASP A 185 -22.90 -2.15 -8.05
C ASP A 185 -21.96 -1.60 -6.98
N LEU A 186 -20.96 -2.41 -6.58
CA LEU A 186 -19.89 -1.93 -5.70
C LEU A 186 -19.14 -0.73 -6.30
N LEU A 187 -18.85 -0.77 -7.60
CA LEU A 187 -18.20 0.34 -8.29
C LEU A 187 -19.04 1.62 -8.27
N LYS A 188 -20.36 1.52 -8.46
CA LYS A 188 -21.27 2.67 -8.37
C LYS A 188 -21.24 3.28 -6.97
N VAL A 189 -21.31 2.45 -5.94
CA VAL A 189 -21.23 2.89 -4.53
C VAL A 189 -19.90 3.59 -4.25
N ILE A 190 -18.77 3.01 -4.68
CA ILE A 190 -17.44 3.62 -4.52
C ILE A 190 -17.34 4.98 -5.24
N LYS A 191 -18.01 5.12 -6.40
CA LYS A 191 -18.07 6.38 -7.16
C LYS A 191 -19.08 7.40 -6.59
N GLY A 192 -19.75 7.10 -5.48
CA GLY A 192 -20.80 7.95 -4.90
C GLY A 192 -22.09 8.00 -5.73
N GLN A 193 -22.26 7.07 -6.67
CA GLN A 193 -23.48 6.92 -7.46
C GLN A 193 -24.41 5.98 -6.70
N ASN A 194 -25.27 6.55 -5.86
CA ASN A 194 -26.20 5.76 -5.04
C ASN A 194 -27.18 4.99 -5.96
N PRO A 195 -27.29 3.65 -5.87
CA PRO A 195 -28.18 2.85 -6.72
C PRO A 195 -29.68 3.20 -6.57
N ASP A 196 -30.06 3.88 -5.49
CA ASP A 196 -31.46 4.24 -5.19
C ASP A 196 -31.92 5.59 -5.77
N ASN A 197 -31.13 6.22 -6.65
CA ASN A 197 -31.46 7.54 -7.22
C ASN A 197 -31.89 7.45 -8.70
N GLN A 198 -32.83 6.55 -9.01
CA GLN A 198 -33.56 6.50 -10.28
C GLN A 198 -35.07 6.53 -10.06
#